data_AF-A0A651GFS3-F1
#
_entry.id   AF-A0A651GFS3-F1
#
_cell.length_a   1.000
_cell.length_b   1.000
_cell.length_c   1.000
_cell.angle_alpha   90.00
_cell.angle_beta   90.00
_cell.angle_gamma   90.00
#
_symmetry.space_group_name_H-M   'P 1'
#
loop_
_entity.id
_entity.type
_entity.pdbx_description
1 polymer ?
#
loop_
_entity_poly.entity_id
_entity_poly.type
_entity_poly.pdbx_seq_one_letter_code
_entity_poly.pdbx_strand_id
1 'polypeptide(L)'
;MPKSKHRRRGRNRPRAHQTHAPERHPDPSPSWLPTTGGVLLVVGVLVILLGYLPGVQDITRGWIWPGSNWGLLIGFALLSVGFGLLTKWR
;
A
#
# COMPACT_ATOMS: atom_id res chain seq x y z
N MET A 1 62.25 43.94 -14.49
CA MET A 1 60.83 43.54 -14.32
C MET A 1 60.51 42.38 -15.27
N PRO A 2 60.26 41.15 -14.81
CA PRO A 2 59.78 40.08 -15.68
C PRO A 2 58.24 40.00 -15.67
N LYS A 3 57.67 39.89 -16.87
CA LYS A 3 56.24 39.88 -17.14
C LYS A 3 55.58 38.50 -16.95
N SER A 4 54.34 38.59 -16.49
CA SER A 4 53.17 37.74 -16.77
C SER A 4 53.23 36.23 -16.52
N LYS A 5 52.74 35.88 -15.33
CA LYS A 5 51.90 34.74 -14.95
C LYS A 5 51.11 34.12 -16.13
N HIS A 6 51.62 33.02 -16.69
CA HIS A 6 50.87 32.20 -17.64
C HIS A 6 49.86 31.31 -16.88
N ARG A 7 48.63 31.80 -16.70
CA ARG A 7 47.50 31.04 -16.17
C ARG A 7 47.16 29.93 -17.17
N ARG A 8 47.57 28.69 -16.86
CA ARG A 8 47.10 27.48 -17.58
C ARG A 8 45.58 27.55 -17.64
N ARG A 9 45.03 27.78 -18.84
CA ARG A 9 43.59 27.66 -19.11
C ARG A 9 43.17 26.29 -18.64
N GLY A 10 42.36 26.25 -17.59
CA GLY A 10 41.67 25.05 -17.15
C GLY A 10 40.97 24.48 -18.36
N ARG A 11 41.41 23.29 -18.76
CA ARG A 11 40.76 22.50 -19.79
C ARG A 11 39.34 22.32 -19.29
N ASN A 12 38.39 23.02 -19.91
CA ASN A 12 36.97 22.89 -19.67
C ASN A 12 36.63 21.45 -20.05
N ARG A 13 36.82 20.52 -19.11
CA ARG A 13 36.31 19.17 -19.25
C ARG A 13 34.80 19.35 -19.24
N PRO A 14 34.08 19.01 -20.33
CA PRO A 14 32.64 18.94 -20.23
C PRO A 14 32.35 18.00 -19.07
N ARG A 15 31.68 18.50 -18.02
CA ARG A 15 31.10 17.62 -17.01
C ARG A 15 30.29 16.62 -17.82
N ALA A 16 30.63 15.34 -17.72
CA ALA A 16 29.78 14.27 -18.20
C ALA A 16 28.38 14.65 -17.72
N HIS A 17 27.48 14.88 -18.68
CA HIS A 17 26.12 15.25 -18.36
C HIS A 17 25.68 14.21 -17.34
N GLN A 18 25.35 14.65 -16.12
CA GLN A 18 24.65 13.80 -15.18
C GLN A 18 23.31 13.58 -15.87
N THR A 19 23.25 12.54 -16.70
CA THR A 19 22.01 12.01 -17.20
C THR A 19 21.29 11.62 -15.92
N HIS A 20 20.39 12.49 -15.46
CA HIS A 20 19.48 12.13 -14.39
C HIS A 20 18.91 10.79 -14.79
N ALA A 21 19.08 9.78 -13.92
CA ALA A 21 18.42 8.51 -14.13
C ALA A 21 16.95 8.82 -14.46
N PRO A 22 16.36 8.20 -15.49
CA PRO A 22 14.97 8.47 -15.85
C PRO A 22 14.14 8.44 -14.57
N GLU A 23 13.41 9.51 -14.29
CA GLU A 23 12.43 9.49 -13.23
C GLU A 23 11.53 8.30 -13.53
N ARG A 24 11.65 7.25 -12.71
CA ARG A 24 10.73 6.12 -12.76
C ARG A 24 9.40 6.69 -12.31
N HIS A 25 8.63 7.22 -13.26
CA HIS A 25 7.23 7.48 -13.06
C HIS A 25 6.63 6.11 -12.72
N PRO A 26 6.21 5.88 -11.47
CA PRO A 26 5.48 4.67 -11.16
C PRO A 26 4.27 4.63 -12.09
N ASP A 27 4.05 3.50 -12.76
CA ASP A 27 2.86 3.32 -13.56
C ASP A 27 1.63 3.66 -12.70
N PRO A 28 0.65 4.41 -13.25
CA PRO A 28 -0.53 4.81 -12.51
C PRO A 28 -1.20 3.56 -11.96
N SER A 29 -1.48 3.53 -10.66
CA SER A 29 -2.13 2.37 -10.06
C SER A 29 -3.54 2.20 -10.66
N PRO A 30 -4.01 0.94 -10.85
CA PRO A 30 -5.31 0.68 -11.46
C PRO A 30 -6.44 1.33 -10.66
N SER A 31 -7.35 2.03 -11.35
CA SER A 31 -8.49 2.73 -10.72
C SER A 31 -9.46 1.81 -9.97
N TRP A 32 -9.43 0.50 -10.24
CA TRP A 32 -10.25 -0.50 -9.54
C TRP A 32 -9.71 -0.91 -8.16
N LEU A 33 -8.43 -0.64 -7.86
CA LEU A 33 -7.84 -0.96 -6.54
C LEU A 33 -8.59 -0.29 -5.36
N PRO A 34 -8.84 1.03 -5.37
CA PRO A 34 -9.50 1.69 -4.25
C PRO A 34 -10.95 1.25 -4.10
N THR A 35 -11.65 1.00 -5.21
CA THR A 35 -13.00 0.42 -5.20
C THR A 35 -13.00 -0.97 -4.58
N THR A 36 -12.08 -1.85 -4.99
CA THR A 36 -11.97 -3.22 -4.47
C THR A 36 -11.61 -3.22 -3.00
N GLY A 37 -10.63 -2.40 -2.59
CA GLY A 37 -10.24 -2.25 -1.19
C GLY A 37 -11.38 -1.71 -0.33
N GLY A 38 -12.10 -0.69 -0.80
CA GLY A 38 -13.28 -0.16 -0.12
C GLY A 38 -14.40 -1.18 0.04
N VAL A 39 -14.70 -1.96 -1.02
CA VAL A 39 -15.68 -3.06 -0.95
C VAL A 39 -15.24 -4.11 0.08
N LEU A 40 -13.96 -4.51 0.09
CA LEU A 40 -13.44 -5.47 1.07
C LEU A 40 -13.63 -4.99 2.51
N LEU A 41 -13.45 -3.70 2.75
CA LEU A 41 -13.68 -3.12 4.07
C LEU A 41 -15.15 -3.22 4.48
N VAL A 42 -16.07 -2.84 3.59
CA VAL A 42 -17.51 -2.93 3.85
C VAL A 42 -17.93 -4.38 4.10
N VAL A 43 -17.46 -5.31 3.27
CA VAL A 43 -17.74 -6.75 3.44
C VAL A 43 -17.16 -7.25 4.76
N GLY A 44 -15.96 -6.82 5.15
CA GLY A 44 -15.35 -7.17 6.44
C GLY A 44 -16.23 -6.75 7.63
N VAL A 45 -16.79 -5.53 7.60
CA VAL A 45 -17.73 -5.06 8.62
C VAL A 45 -19.02 -5.89 8.60
N LEU A 46 -19.57 -6.17 7.42
CA LEU A 46 -20.78 -6.97 7.29
C LEU A 46 -20.59 -8.38 7.86
N VAL A 47 -19.45 -9.02 7.62
CA VAL A 47 -19.12 -10.34 8.19
C VAL A 47 -19.10 -10.30 9.72
N ILE A 48 -18.56 -9.24 10.33
CA ILE A 48 -18.61 -9.07 11.78
C ILE A 48 -20.07 -8.98 12.22
N LEU A 49 -20.87 -8.10 11.61
CA LEU A 49 -22.27 -7.95 11.96
C LEU A 49 -23.03 -9.28 11.86
N LEU A 50 -22.87 -9.99 10.74
CA LEU A 50 -23.46 -11.32 10.50
C LEU A 50 -23.05 -12.35 11.55
N GLY A 51 -21.78 -12.38 11.94
CA GLY A 51 -21.28 -13.31 12.97
C GLY A 51 -21.85 -13.05 14.36
N TYR A 52 -22.34 -11.84 14.63
CA TYR A 52 -22.93 -11.43 15.91
C TYR A 52 -24.46 -11.31 15.88
N LEU A 53 -25.10 -11.71 14.78
CA LEU A 53 -26.55 -11.88 14.79
C LEU A 53 -26.92 -13.03 15.75
N PRO A 54 -27.96 -12.86 16.60
CA PRO A 54 -28.35 -13.86 17.60
C PRO A 54 -28.50 -15.28 17.01
N GLY A 55 -29.15 -15.39 15.84
CA GLY A 55 -29.36 -16.67 15.18
C GLY A 55 -28.09 -17.35 14.65
N VAL A 56 -27.07 -16.59 14.25
CA VAL A 56 -25.78 -17.14 13.80
C VAL A 56 -24.89 -17.47 15.00
N GLN A 57 -24.97 -16.63 16.03
CA GLN A 57 -24.23 -16.81 17.27
C GLN A 57 -24.65 -18.09 18.00
N ASP A 58 -25.94 -18.40 18.04
CA ASP A 58 -26.45 -19.62 18.68
C ASP A 58 -25.97 -20.90 17.99
N ILE A 59 -25.84 -20.89 16.66
CA ILE A 59 -25.34 -22.03 15.88
C ILE A 59 -23.82 -22.21 16.08
N THR A 60 -23.09 -21.10 16.13
CA THR A 60 -21.62 -21.10 16.23
C THR A 60 -21.10 -21.24 17.66
N ARG A 61 -21.97 -21.13 18.68
CA ARG A 61 -21.63 -21.30 20.10
C ARG A 61 -21.08 -22.68 20.45
N GLY A 62 -21.45 -23.70 19.67
CA GLY A 62 -20.96 -25.08 19.84
C GLY A 62 -19.59 -25.35 19.23
N TRP A 63 -18.99 -24.41 18.51
CA TRP A 63 -17.68 -24.64 17.88
C TRP A 63 -16.53 -24.50 18.89
N ILE A 64 -15.64 -25.50 18.88
CA ILE A 64 -14.49 -25.61 19.81
C ILE A 64 -13.50 -24.46 19.64
N TRP A 65 -13.26 -24.00 18.40
CA TRP A 65 -12.48 -22.78 18.12
C TRP A 65 -12.70 -22.32 16.67
N PRO A 66 -12.93 -21.02 16.39
CA PRO A 66 -13.03 -19.87 17.30
C PRO A 66 -14.42 -19.64 17.91
N GLY A 67 -15.33 -20.61 17.76
CA GLY A 67 -16.68 -20.55 18.32
C GLY A 67 -17.46 -19.32 17.85
N SER A 68 -18.07 -18.61 18.80
CA SER A 68 -18.82 -17.36 18.57
C SER A 68 -17.97 -16.21 18.00
N ASN A 69 -16.63 -16.28 18.06
CA ASN A 69 -15.76 -15.17 17.64
C ASN A 69 -15.28 -15.28 16.18
N TRP A 70 -15.85 -16.21 15.40
CA TRP A 70 -15.45 -16.40 14.00
C TRP A 70 -15.66 -15.15 13.14
N GLY A 71 -16.75 -14.43 13.38
CA GLY A 71 -17.05 -13.16 12.70
C GLY A 71 -15.96 -12.11 12.91
N LEU A 72 -15.38 -12.02 14.13
CA LEU A 72 -14.26 -11.11 14.39
C LEU A 72 -13.00 -11.55 13.65
N LEU A 73 -12.67 -12.84 13.66
CA LEU A 73 -11.46 -13.34 13.00
C LEU A 73 -11.50 -13.11 11.48
N ILE A 74 -12.59 -13.51 10.82
CA ILE A 74 -12.72 -13.31 9.37
C ILE A 74 -12.84 -11.82 9.06
N GLY A 75 -13.70 -11.11 9.79
CA GLY A 75 -13.93 -9.69 9.55
C GLY A 75 -12.64 -8.89 9.68
N PHE A 76 -11.85 -9.15 10.72
CA PHE A 76 -10.57 -8.48 10.93
C PHE A 76 -9.54 -8.83 9.87
N ALA A 77 -9.47 -10.09 9.43
CA ALA A 77 -8.61 -10.49 8.32
C ALA A 77 -9.01 -9.77 7.01
N LEU A 78 -10.30 -9.70 6.70
CA LEU A 78 -10.80 -8.97 5.52
C LEU A 78 -10.48 -7.47 5.59
N LEU A 79 -10.69 -6.86 6.76
CA LEU A 79 -10.38 -5.45 6.99
C LEU A 79 -8.89 -5.18 6.78
N SER A 80 -8.02 -6.04 7.32
CA SER A 80 -6.56 -5.93 7.18
C SER A 80 -6.11 -6.03 5.72
N VAL A 81 -6.67 -6.98 4.96
CA VAL A 81 -6.37 -7.15 3.52
C VAL A 81 -6.89 -5.96 2.71
N GLY A 82 -8.13 -5.52 2.97
CA GLY A 82 -8.72 -4.37 2.30
C GLY A 82 -7.91 -3.10 2.52
N PHE A 83 -7.52 -2.84 3.77
CA PHE A 83 -6.66 -1.73 4.14
C PHE A 83 -5.26 -1.83 3.51
N GLY A 84 -4.67 -3.03 3.49
CA GLY A 84 -3.40 -3.29 2.80
C GLY A 84 -3.47 -3.01 1.29
N LEU A 85 -4.59 -3.32 0.65
CA LEU A 85 -4.82 -3.00 -0.76
C LEU A 85 -4.87 -1.48 -1.00
N LEU A 86 -5.59 -0.77 -0.13
CA LEU A 86 -5.73 0.69 -0.19
C LEU A 86 -4.41 1.41 0.04
N THR A 87 -3.56 0.92 0.96
CA THR A 87 -2.24 1.52 1.22
C THR A 87 -1.23 1.27 0.10
N LYS A 88 -1.42 0.23 -0.71
CA LYS A 88 -0.63 -0.01 -1.93
C LYS A 88 -1.07 0.82 -3.14
N TRP A 89 -2.22 1.50 -3.05
CA TRP A 89 -2.66 2.41 -4.10
C TRP A 89 -1.76 3.65 -4.13
N ARG A 90 -1.20 3.95 -5.30
CA ARG A 90 -0.22 5.04 -5.52
C ARG A 90 -0.64 5.93 -6.67
#